data_AF-A0A5C7V9L4-F1
#
_entry.id   AF-A0A5C7V9L4-F1
#
_cell.length_a   1.000
_cell.length_b   1.000
_cell.length_c   1.000
_cell.angle_alpha   90.00
_cell.angle_beta   90.00
_cell.angle_gamma   90.00
#
_symmetry.space_group_name_H-M   'P 1'
#
loop_
_entity.id
_entity.type
_entity.pdbx_description
1 polymer ?
#
loop_
_entity_poly.entity_id
_entity_poly.type
_entity_poly.pdbx_seq_one_letter_code
_entity_poly.pdbx_strand_id
1 'polypeptide(L)'
;MSEADNKSSIGSFPGVMLRTDWVEKAEADMESLRKSAEFAVAQLKCDFPHWPLNDVRRWAVIRFKEHCFVSVVGLCIMRVHLSRLDWWENYAPGSGKIIIEGGRSTFDKMVKGKFVLDMVGNLEHSIKLILRELDPTSKAHKFSHLYRSLFRNSNPYLNVVPNDWEAPFELLRRMRNSIHTAWLYEPEQGGDYHITYKGKDISLICGKPIECFSWDLLNILGNDLFRILITLVRDPKVSHFSAIPDPGAGPSFT
;
A
#
# COMPACT_ATOMS: atom_id res chain seq x y z
N MET A 1 32.11 38.25 -35.35
CA MET A 1 31.98 37.06 -34.48
C MET A 1 30.54 36.60 -34.60
N SER A 2 30.30 35.56 -35.41
CA SER A 2 28.96 35.01 -35.63
C SER A 2 28.68 33.94 -34.58
N GLU A 3 27.63 34.12 -33.80
CA GLU A 3 27.02 33.04 -33.01
C GLU A 3 26.45 32.01 -34.00
N ALA A 4 27.10 30.86 -34.07
CA ALA A 4 26.59 29.72 -34.80
C ALA A 4 25.46 29.09 -33.97
N ASP A 5 24.23 29.25 -34.47
CA ASP A 5 23.04 28.49 -34.09
C ASP A 5 23.32 26.99 -34.21
N ASN A 6 23.77 26.37 -33.13
CA ASN A 6 23.84 24.92 -33.02
C ASN A 6 22.46 24.39 -32.61
N LYS A 7 21.48 24.52 -33.51
CA LYS A 7 20.20 23.81 -33.40
C LYS A 7 20.47 22.34 -33.68
N SER A 8 20.84 21.63 -32.60
CA SER A 8 20.76 20.18 -32.52
C SER A 8 19.34 19.77 -32.93
N SER A 9 19.18 19.26 -34.15
CA SER A 9 17.97 18.61 -34.61
C SER A 9 17.85 17.30 -33.84
N ILE A 10 17.29 17.37 -32.63
CA ILE A 10 16.78 16.20 -31.93
C ILE A 10 15.64 15.70 -32.82
N GLY A 11 15.94 14.69 -33.64
CA GLY A 11 14.96 14.06 -34.51
C GLY A 11 13.74 13.69 -33.67
N SER A 12 12.55 14.00 -34.16
CA SER A 12 11.31 13.53 -33.55
C SER A 12 11.41 12.02 -33.34
N PHE A 13 11.20 11.55 -32.11
CA PHE A 13 11.12 10.12 -31.78
C PHE A 13 9.65 9.69 -31.62
N PRO A 14 8.81 9.73 -32.67
CA PRO A 14 7.43 9.31 -32.53
C PRO A 14 7.40 7.81 -32.18
N GLY A 15 6.83 7.49 -31.02
CA GLY A 15 6.50 6.12 -30.64
C GLY A 15 7.59 5.32 -29.91
N VAL A 16 8.70 5.93 -29.47
CA VAL A 16 9.67 5.21 -28.62
C VAL A 16 9.12 5.08 -27.18
N MET A 17 8.83 3.83 -26.80
CA MET A 17 8.35 3.47 -25.47
C MET A 17 9.50 2.92 -24.62
N LEU A 18 9.65 3.44 -23.39
CA LEU A 18 10.52 2.87 -22.38
C LEU A 18 9.97 1.52 -21.93
N ARG A 19 10.84 0.61 -21.46
CA ARG A 19 10.42 -0.72 -20.99
C ARG A 19 9.29 -0.65 -19.95
N THR A 20 8.18 -1.36 -20.20
CA THR A 20 6.96 -1.35 -19.37
C THR A 20 6.59 -2.69 -18.74
N ASP A 21 7.26 -3.80 -19.06
CA ASP A 21 6.87 -5.15 -18.60
C ASP A 21 6.59 -5.22 -17.09
N TRP A 22 7.46 -4.59 -16.28
CA TRP A 22 7.29 -4.59 -14.83
C TRP A 22 6.13 -3.71 -14.35
N VAL A 23 5.81 -2.64 -15.08
CA VAL A 23 4.70 -1.73 -14.78
C VAL A 23 3.38 -2.43 -15.08
N GLU A 24 3.31 -3.11 -16.22
CA GLU A 24 2.14 -3.90 -16.64
C GLU A 24 1.87 -5.04 -15.66
N LYS A 25 2.93 -5.76 -15.25
CA LYS A 25 2.82 -6.79 -14.21
C LYS A 25 2.32 -6.20 -12.89
N ALA A 26 2.92 -5.10 -12.43
CA ALA A 26 2.51 -4.44 -11.18
C ALA A 26 1.05 -3.96 -11.24
N GLU A 27 0.63 -3.40 -12.38
CA GLU A 27 -0.75 -2.94 -12.62
C GLU A 27 -1.72 -4.12 -12.55
N ALA A 28 -1.42 -5.23 -13.23
CA ALA A 28 -2.23 -6.44 -13.21
C ALA A 28 -2.32 -7.07 -11.81
N ASP A 29 -1.20 -7.11 -11.07
CA ASP A 29 -1.13 -7.61 -9.70
C ASP A 29 -2.01 -6.77 -8.74
N MET A 30 -1.89 -5.45 -8.81
CA MET A 30 -2.72 -4.53 -8.00
C MET A 30 -4.19 -4.58 -8.39
N GLU A 31 -4.51 -4.74 -9.67
CA GLU A 31 -5.89 -4.88 -10.16
C GLU A 31 -6.52 -6.20 -9.70
N SER A 32 -5.75 -7.28 -9.69
CA SER A 32 -6.18 -8.57 -9.13
C SER A 32 -6.52 -8.45 -7.64
N LEU A 33 -5.66 -7.77 -6.88
CA LEU A 33 -5.87 -7.50 -5.46
C LEU A 33 -7.11 -6.62 -5.22
N ARG A 34 -7.31 -5.57 -6.05
CA ARG A 34 -8.51 -4.70 -6.03
C ARG A 34 -9.78 -5.51 -6.26
N LYS A 35 -9.82 -6.35 -7.30
CA LYS A 35 -10.98 -7.21 -7.62
C LYS A 35 -11.28 -8.21 -6.52
N SER A 36 -10.23 -8.76 -5.89
CA SER A 36 -10.39 -9.67 -4.73
C SER A 36 -11.05 -8.96 -3.55
N ALA A 37 -10.63 -7.72 -3.27
CA ALA A 37 -11.25 -6.90 -2.23
C ALA A 37 -12.69 -6.50 -2.57
N GLU A 38 -12.97 -6.15 -3.84
CA GLU A 38 -14.32 -5.86 -4.33
C GLU A 38 -15.28 -7.05 -4.14
N PHE A 39 -14.83 -8.25 -4.52
CA PHE A 39 -15.59 -9.47 -4.29
C PHE A 39 -15.84 -9.74 -2.80
N ALA A 40 -14.82 -9.54 -1.94
CA ALA A 40 -15.00 -9.70 -0.50
C ALA A 40 -15.96 -8.66 0.11
N VAL A 41 -15.99 -7.43 -0.39
CA VAL A 41 -17.00 -6.42 0.02
C VAL A 41 -18.41 -6.92 -0.30
N ALA A 42 -18.62 -7.46 -1.51
CA ALA A 42 -19.91 -8.03 -1.89
C ALA A 42 -20.30 -9.21 -1.00
N GLN A 43 -19.37 -10.11 -0.68
CA GLN A 43 -19.61 -11.21 0.24
C GLN A 43 -19.95 -10.73 1.65
N LEU A 44 -19.21 -9.76 2.21
CA LEU A 44 -19.50 -9.21 3.54
C LEU A 44 -20.87 -8.52 3.60
N LYS A 45 -21.36 -7.98 2.49
CA LYS A 45 -22.72 -7.45 2.39
C LYS A 45 -23.77 -8.56 2.48
N CYS A 46 -23.53 -9.71 1.86
CA CYS A 46 -24.42 -10.87 1.92
C CYS A 46 -24.37 -11.58 3.29
N ASP A 47 -23.17 -11.79 3.82
CA ASP A 47 -22.94 -12.54 5.06
C ASP A 47 -23.40 -11.74 6.29
N PHE A 48 -23.25 -10.41 6.25
CA PHE A 48 -23.57 -9.51 7.36
C PHE A 48 -24.48 -8.36 6.90
N PRO A 49 -25.73 -8.63 6.50
CA PRO A 49 -26.62 -7.63 5.93
C PRO A 49 -27.01 -6.54 6.93
N HIS A 50 -26.91 -6.83 8.23
CA HIS A 50 -27.20 -5.91 9.32
C HIS A 50 -26.08 -4.88 9.57
N TRP A 51 -24.87 -5.07 9.02
CA TRP A 51 -23.84 -4.05 9.10
C TRP A 51 -24.19 -2.92 8.13
N PRO A 52 -24.26 -1.66 8.59
CA PRO A 52 -24.43 -0.53 7.69
C PRO A 52 -23.19 -0.34 6.81
N LEU A 53 -23.28 0.52 5.80
CA LEU A 53 -22.16 0.76 4.87
C LEU A 53 -20.94 1.38 5.58
N ASN A 54 -21.18 2.22 6.58
CA ASN A 54 -20.16 2.87 7.41
C ASN A 54 -19.70 2.01 8.60
N ASP A 55 -20.01 0.71 8.64
CA ASP A 55 -19.44 -0.18 9.64
C ASP A 55 -17.95 -0.38 9.39
N VAL A 56 -17.10 -0.20 10.41
CA VAL A 56 -15.64 -0.27 10.25
C VAL A 56 -15.18 -1.60 9.64
N ARG A 57 -15.86 -2.72 9.93
CA ARG A 57 -15.49 -4.05 9.43
C ARG A 57 -15.63 -4.10 7.90
N ARG A 58 -16.73 -3.55 7.37
CA ARG A 58 -16.95 -3.45 5.92
C ARG A 58 -16.09 -2.33 5.33
N TRP A 59 -16.03 -1.18 6.00
CA TRP A 59 -15.34 0.00 5.51
C TRP A 59 -13.84 -0.18 5.43
N ALA A 60 -13.23 -0.98 6.30
CA ALA A 60 -11.81 -1.33 6.22
C ALA A 60 -11.48 -2.05 4.89
N VAL A 61 -12.36 -2.94 4.43
CA VAL A 61 -12.18 -3.67 3.17
C VAL A 61 -12.49 -2.77 1.97
N ILE A 62 -13.47 -1.88 2.10
CA ILE A 62 -13.76 -0.85 1.08
C ILE A 62 -12.56 0.07 0.89
N ARG A 63 -11.99 0.62 1.97
CA ARG A 63 -10.77 1.46 1.91
C ARG A 63 -9.60 0.69 1.32
N PHE A 64 -9.42 -0.57 1.71
CA PHE A 64 -8.38 -1.43 1.12
C PHE A 64 -8.51 -1.51 -0.42
N LYS A 65 -9.72 -1.77 -0.91
CA LYS A 65 -10.03 -1.76 -2.36
C LYS A 65 -9.71 -0.42 -3.00
N GLU A 66 -10.13 0.69 -2.39
CA GLU A 66 -9.91 2.05 -2.91
C GLU A 66 -8.41 2.38 -3.01
N HIS A 67 -7.62 2.02 -2.00
CA HIS A 67 -6.18 2.21 -2.01
C HIS A 67 -5.50 1.37 -3.11
N CYS A 68 -5.97 0.14 -3.37
CA CYS A 68 -5.51 -0.64 -4.52
C CYS A 68 -5.86 0.05 -5.85
N PHE A 69 -7.07 0.60 -5.97
CA PHE A 69 -7.50 1.35 -7.16
C PHE A 69 -6.60 2.56 -7.44
N VAL A 70 -6.25 3.34 -6.42
CA VAL A 70 -5.33 4.47 -6.57
C VAL A 70 -3.96 4.01 -7.12
N SER A 71 -3.44 2.89 -6.63
CA SER A 71 -2.20 2.31 -7.16
C SER A 71 -2.32 1.87 -8.62
N VAL A 72 -3.44 1.23 -9.00
CA VAL A 72 -3.71 0.82 -10.39
C VAL A 72 -3.73 2.05 -11.32
N VAL A 73 -4.43 3.12 -10.93
CA VAL A 73 -4.47 4.36 -11.69
C VAL A 73 -3.08 4.98 -11.82
N GLY A 74 -2.30 5.02 -10.73
CA GLY A 74 -0.92 5.50 -10.77
C GLY A 74 -0.04 4.70 -11.74
N LEU A 75 -0.10 3.38 -11.67
CA LEU A 75 0.64 2.49 -12.57
C LEU A 75 0.22 2.66 -14.03
N CYS A 76 -1.07 2.81 -14.30
CA CYS A 76 -1.60 3.11 -15.62
C CYS A 76 -1.07 4.44 -16.16
N ILE A 77 -1.06 5.51 -15.36
CA ILE A 77 -0.45 6.80 -15.73
C ILE A 77 1.03 6.62 -16.08
N MET A 78 1.77 5.87 -15.27
CA MET A 78 3.19 5.62 -15.52
C MET A 78 3.41 4.85 -16.83
N ARG A 79 2.57 3.86 -17.14
CA ARG A 79 2.64 3.07 -18.36
C ARG A 79 2.25 3.88 -19.59
N VAL A 80 1.11 4.56 -19.55
CA VAL A 80 0.50 5.24 -20.69
C VAL A 80 1.15 6.60 -20.97
N HIS A 81 1.69 7.29 -19.96
CA HIS A 81 2.27 8.61 -20.11
C HIS A 81 3.77 8.62 -19.83
N LEU A 82 4.18 8.34 -18.59
CA LEU A 82 5.57 8.55 -18.16
C LEU A 82 6.58 7.61 -18.82
N SER A 83 6.12 6.54 -19.46
CA SER A 83 6.95 5.61 -20.21
C SER A 83 7.10 5.98 -21.69
N ARG A 84 6.47 7.07 -22.17
CA ARG A 84 6.59 7.50 -23.56
C ARG A 84 7.43 8.76 -23.67
N LEU A 85 8.45 8.75 -24.54
CA LEU A 85 9.34 9.91 -24.71
C LEU A 85 8.61 11.13 -25.28
N ASP A 86 7.63 10.92 -26.16
CA ASP A 86 6.83 12.00 -26.75
C ASP A 86 6.01 12.77 -25.72
N TRP A 87 5.52 12.10 -24.66
CA TRP A 87 4.88 12.78 -23.54
C TRP A 87 5.84 13.76 -22.87
N TRP A 88 7.07 13.33 -22.57
CA TRP A 88 8.07 14.20 -21.94
C TRP A 88 8.48 15.38 -22.82
N GLU A 89 8.65 15.18 -24.13
CA GLU A 89 8.95 16.29 -25.05
C GLU A 89 7.81 17.31 -25.12
N ASN A 90 6.56 16.89 -24.94
CA ASN A 90 5.41 17.81 -24.92
C ASN A 90 5.30 18.60 -23.60
N TYR A 91 5.57 17.97 -22.46
CA TYR A 91 5.35 18.59 -21.14
C TYR A 91 6.60 19.24 -20.53
N ALA A 92 7.78 18.75 -20.89
CA ALA A 92 9.07 19.27 -20.44
C ALA A 92 10.10 19.21 -21.58
N PRO A 93 9.91 20.03 -22.64
CA PRO A 93 10.76 19.98 -23.85
C PRO A 93 12.24 20.11 -23.52
N GLY A 94 13.08 19.29 -24.17
CA GLY A 94 14.53 19.31 -23.94
C GLY A 94 14.97 18.69 -22.60
N SER A 95 14.06 18.07 -21.86
CA SER A 95 14.41 17.24 -20.71
C SER A 95 15.20 16.03 -21.19
N GLY A 96 16.51 16.06 -20.97
CA GLY A 96 17.37 14.92 -21.29
C GLY A 96 16.92 13.64 -20.57
N LYS A 97 17.38 12.49 -21.08
CA LYS A 97 17.04 11.14 -20.58
C LYS A 97 17.14 10.98 -19.05
N ILE A 98 18.11 11.64 -18.41
CA ILE A 98 18.34 11.61 -16.95
C ILE A 98 17.12 12.17 -16.19
N ILE A 99 16.56 13.29 -16.65
CA ILE A 99 15.40 13.93 -16.01
C ILE A 99 14.16 13.04 -16.17
N ILE A 100 13.99 12.45 -17.36
CA ILE A 100 12.88 11.52 -17.66
C ILE A 100 12.92 10.29 -16.75
N GLU A 101 14.09 9.64 -16.64
CA GLU A 101 14.27 8.46 -15.78
C GLU A 101 14.10 8.82 -14.29
N GLY A 102 14.64 9.97 -13.86
CA GLY A 102 14.47 10.50 -12.52
C GLY A 102 13.00 10.81 -12.18
N GLY A 103 12.28 11.44 -13.09
CA GLY A 103 10.85 11.75 -12.96
C GLY A 103 9.99 10.50 -12.85
N ARG A 104 10.22 9.50 -13.73
CA ARG A 104 9.55 8.20 -13.68
C ARG A 104 9.83 7.46 -12.37
N SER A 105 11.09 7.42 -11.93
CA SER A 105 11.50 6.80 -10.66
C SER A 105 10.86 7.49 -9.46
N THR A 106 10.80 8.82 -9.47
CA THR A 106 10.16 9.61 -8.40
C THR A 106 8.66 9.34 -8.33
N PHE A 107 7.99 9.28 -9.48
CA PHE A 107 6.57 8.96 -9.55
C PHE A 107 6.30 7.52 -9.06
N ASP A 108 7.09 6.53 -9.48
CA ASP A 108 6.98 5.15 -8.98
C ASP A 108 7.10 5.09 -7.44
N LYS A 109 8.12 5.75 -6.88
CA LYS A 109 8.29 5.86 -5.42
C LYS A 109 7.07 6.51 -4.77
N MET A 110 6.55 7.60 -5.35
CA MET A 110 5.36 8.27 -4.82
C MET A 110 4.14 7.33 -4.77
N VAL A 111 3.87 6.57 -5.84
CA VAL A 111 2.74 5.63 -5.88
C VAL A 111 2.92 4.51 -4.85
N LYS A 112 4.11 3.91 -4.78
CA LYS A 112 4.44 2.89 -3.75
C LYS A 112 4.30 3.43 -2.33
N GLY A 113 4.80 4.64 -2.11
CA GLY A 113 4.76 5.31 -0.82
C GLY A 113 3.33 5.57 -0.39
N LYS A 114 2.51 6.12 -1.29
CA LYS A 114 1.08 6.35 -1.05
C LYS A 114 0.36 5.06 -0.69
N PHE A 115 0.59 3.97 -1.43
CA PHE A 115 0.01 2.67 -1.13
C PHE A 115 0.35 2.19 0.29
N VAL A 116 1.63 2.22 0.68
CA VAL A 116 2.07 1.80 2.01
C VAL A 116 1.47 2.69 3.11
N LEU A 117 1.52 4.01 2.95
CA LEU A 117 0.96 4.96 3.92
C LEU A 117 -0.53 4.74 4.12
N ASP A 118 -1.26 4.56 3.02
CA ASP A 118 -2.70 4.30 3.03
C ASP A 118 -3.05 2.96 3.68
N MET A 119 -2.29 1.90 3.38
CA MET A 119 -2.47 0.59 4.02
C MET A 119 -2.28 0.69 5.53
N VAL A 120 -1.22 1.35 6.01
CA VAL A 120 -1.03 1.55 7.44
C VAL A 120 -2.16 2.37 8.04
N GLY A 121 -2.52 3.49 7.43
CA GLY A 121 -3.61 4.34 7.91
C GLY A 121 -4.94 3.60 8.03
N ASN A 122 -5.28 2.79 7.02
CA ASN A 122 -6.47 1.96 7.02
C ASN A 122 -6.45 0.92 8.16
N LEU A 123 -5.35 0.16 8.27
CA LEU A 123 -5.20 -0.87 9.29
C LEU A 123 -5.17 -0.27 10.70
N GLU A 124 -4.41 0.81 10.91
CA GLU A 124 -4.28 1.48 12.20
C GLU A 124 -5.65 1.95 12.71
N HIS A 125 -6.40 2.64 11.86
CA HIS A 125 -7.74 3.13 12.20
C HIS A 125 -8.73 1.99 12.47
N SER A 126 -8.78 1.00 11.57
CA SER A 126 -9.76 -0.08 11.65
C SER A 126 -9.49 -1.01 12.83
N ILE A 127 -8.23 -1.39 13.05
CA ILE A 127 -7.81 -2.19 14.20
C ILE A 127 -8.10 -1.45 15.50
N LYS A 128 -7.86 -0.14 15.56
CA LYS A 128 -8.14 0.67 16.76
C LYS A 128 -9.62 0.66 17.12
N LEU A 129 -10.52 0.80 16.15
CA LEU A 129 -11.96 0.75 16.40
C LEU A 129 -12.41 -0.66 16.83
N ILE A 130 -11.96 -1.71 16.13
CA ILE A 130 -12.27 -3.10 16.50
C ILE A 130 -11.73 -3.45 17.89
N LEU A 131 -10.49 -3.04 18.19
CA LEU A 131 -9.85 -3.31 19.48
C LEU A 131 -10.57 -2.62 20.64
N ARG A 132 -11.19 -1.45 20.42
CA ARG A 132 -11.99 -0.77 21.47
C ARG A 132 -13.25 -1.55 21.83
N GLU A 133 -13.86 -2.24 20.88
CA GLU A 133 -15.01 -3.10 21.14
C GLU A 133 -14.58 -4.42 21.80
N LEU A 134 -13.47 -5.00 21.36
CA LEU A 134 -12.91 -6.23 21.94
C LEU A 134 -12.35 -6.03 23.36
N ASP A 135 -11.64 -4.93 23.57
CA ASP A 135 -10.98 -4.58 24.83
C ASP A 135 -11.09 -3.07 25.07
N PRO A 136 -12.20 -2.63 25.71
CA PRO A 136 -12.40 -1.21 26.05
C PRO A 136 -11.33 -0.63 26.97
N THR A 137 -10.54 -1.47 27.65
CA THR A 137 -9.46 -1.02 28.54
C THR A 137 -8.15 -0.75 27.80
N SER A 138 -8.04 -1.18 26.54
CA SER A 138 -6.85 -1.00 25.72
C SER A 138 -6.54 0.48 25.50
N LYS A 139 -5.31 0.88 25.86
CA LYS A 139 -4.74 2.22 25.63
C LYS A 139 -3.78 2.26 24.44
N ALA A 140 -3.82 1.23 23.59
CA ALA A 140 -2.94 1.13 22.43
C ALA A 140 -3.23 2.25 21.43
N HIS A 141 -2.20 3.02 21.10
CA HIS A 141 -2.28 4.14 20.15
C HIS A 141 -1.18 4.09 19.09
N LYS A 142 -0.02 3.48 19.39
CA LYS A 142 1.02 3.21 18.39
C LYS A 142 0.60 2.02 17.53
N PHE A 143 0.85 2.08 16.22
CA PHE A 143 0.56 1.00 15.28
C PHE A 143 1.07 -0.37 15.75
N SER A 144 2.32 -0.43 16.22
CA SER A 144 2.92 -1.66 16.78
C SER A 144 2.18 -2.20 18.00
N HIS A 145 1.68 -1.32 18.85
CA HIS A 145 0.92 -1.73 20.03
C HIS A 145 -0.47 -2.20 19.64
N LEU A 146 -1.08 -1.61 18.61
CA LEU A 146 -2.41 -1.97 18.13
C LEU A 146 -2.45 -3.40 17.62
N TYR A 147 -1.65 -3.72 16.59
CA TYR A 147 -1.66 -5.08 16.03
C TYR A 147 -1.15 -6.12 17.03
N ARG A 148 -0.16 -5.80 17.87
CA ARG A 148 0.30 -6.73 18.91
C ARG A 148 -0.78 -7.00 19.94
N SER A 149 -1.51 -5.96 20.37
CA SER A 149 -2.61 -6.16 21.33
C SER A 149 -3.75 -6.95 20.72
N LEU A 150 -4.03 -6.75 19.43
CA LEU A 150 -5.05 -7.49 18.70
C LEU A 150 -4.69 -8.98 18.49
N PHE A 151 -3.43 -9.30 18.18
CA PHE A 151 -3.02 -10.66 17.80
C PHE A 151 -2.08 -11.36 18.79
N ARG A 152 -2.06 -10.95 20.07
CA ARG A 152 -1.31 -11.66 21.12
C ARG A 152 -1.64 -13.16 21.08
N ASN A 153 -0.63 -14.03 21.18
CA ASN A 153 -0.83 -15.50 21.18
C ASN A 153 -1.74 -15.99 22.31
N SER A 154 -1.82 -15.25 23.41
CA SER A 154 -2.72 -15.50 24.55
C SER A 154 -4.00 -14.68 24.49
N ASN A 155 -4.32 -14.04 23.36
CA ASN A 155 -5.44 -13.11 23.30
C ASN A 155 -6.78 -13.86 23.42
N PRO A 156 -7.55 -13.64 24.50
CA PRO A 156 -8.89 -14.24 24.63
C PRO A 156 -9.91 -13.60 23.68
N TYR A 157 -9.57 -12.56 22.94
CA TYR A 157 -10.50 -11.75 22.15
C TYR A 157 -10.65 -12.19 20.69
N LEU A 158 -9.80 -13.07 20.17
CA LEU A 158 -9.97 -13.67 18.83
C LEU A 158 -10.13 -15.18 18.92
N ASN A 159 -10.84 -15.78 17.96
CA ASN A 159 -10.93 -17.23 17.81
C ASN A 159 -9.87 -17.75 16.84
N VAL A 160 -9.52 -16.95 15.82
CA VAL A 160 -8.54 -17.31 14.80
C VAL A 160 -7.48 -16.22 14.70
N VAL A 161 -6.25 -16.57 15.05
CA VAL A 161 -5.07 -15.71 14.87
C VAL A 161 -4.23 -16.29 13.72
N PRO A 162 -4.02 -15.55 12.61
CA PRO A 162 -3.23 -16.08 11.49
C PRO A 162 -1.76 -16.29 11.88
N ASN A 163 -1.20 -17.50 11.74
CA ASN A 163 0.16 -17.83 12.23
C ASN A 163 1.28 -16.85 11.81
N ASP A 164 1.17 -16.24 10.62
CA ASP A 164 2.18 -15.33 10.06
C ASP A 164 1.78 -13.84 10.13
N TRP A 165 0.94 -13.44 11.09
CA TRP A 165 0.40 -12.08 11.11
C TRP A 165 1.45 -11.01 11.39
N GLU A 166 2.49 -11.27 12.20
CA GLU A 166 3.39 -10.20 12.69
C GLU A 166 4.32 -9.66 11.61
N ALA A 167 4.90 -10.53 10.77
CA ALA A 167 5.84 -10.16 9.73
C ALA A 167 5.32 -9.08 8.75
N PRO A 168 4.11 -9.21 8.14
CA PRO A 168 3.60 -8.18 7.24
C PRO A 168 3.36 -6.84 7.92
N PHE A 169 2.85 -6.82 9.16
CA PHE A 169 2.66 -5.57 9.91
C PHE A 169 3.98 -4.90 10.26
N GLU A 170 4.96 -5.68 10.71
CA GLU A 170 6.28 -5.16 11.09
C GLU A 170 7.04 -4.62 9.88
N LEU A 171 6.99 -5.32 8.74
CA LEU A 171 7.50 -4.82 7.47
C LEU A 171 6.81 -3.51 7.10
N LEU A 172 5.47 -3.49 7.04
CA LEU A 172 4.70 -2.30 6.66
C LEU A 172 4.99 -1.09 7.57
N ARG A 173 5.14 -1.31 8.88
CA ARG A 173 5.54 -0.29 9.85
C ARG A 173 6.91 0.31 9.52
N ARG A 174 7.90 -0.54 9.23
CA ARG A 174 9.25 -0.10 8.84
C ARG A 174 9.21 0.65 7.51
N MET A 175 8.43 0.17 6.55
CA MET A 175 8.24 0.85 5.26
C MET A 175 7.67 2.25 5.43
N ARG A 176 6.58 2.40 6.18
CA ARG A 176 5.98 3.69 6.50
C ARG A 176 6.98 4.64 7.13
N ASN A 177 7.69 4.18 8.17
CA ASN A 177 8.67 5.02 8.86
C ASN A 177 9.73 5.55 7.91
N SER A 178 10.21 4.72 6.99
CA SER A 178 11.20 5.14 6.01
C SER A 178 10.67 6.06 4.92
N ILE A 179 9.40 5.98 4.56
CA ILE A 179 8.78 6.96 3.65
C ILE A 179 8.83 8.37 4.27
N HIS A 180 8.65 8.48 5.59
CA HIS A 180 8.72 9.77 6.30
C HIS A 180 10.14 10.35 6.39
N THR A 181 11.17 9.52 6.24
CA THR A 181 12.59 9.91 6.23
C THR A 181 13.17 9.88 4.81
N ALA A 182 12.37 10.30 3.83
CA ALA A 182 12.77 10.37 2.41
C ALA A 182 13.36 9.06 1.86
N TRP A 183 12.75 7.93 2.25
CA TRP A 183 13.14 6.57 1.87
C TRP A 183 14.43 6.07 2.51
N LEU A 184 14.91 6.72 3.56
CA LEU A 184 16.06 6.28 4.37
C LEU A 184 15.61 5.34 5.49
N TYR A 185 16.31 4.23 5.71
CA TYR A 185 16.00 3.38 6.85
C TYR A 185 16.69 3.89 8.14
N GLU A 186 15.88 4.45 9.05
CA GLU A 186 16.34 5.02 10.33
C GLU A 186 15.50 4.48 11.50
N PRO A 187 15.87 3.32 12.07
CA PRO A 187 15.14 2.75 13.20
C PRO A 187 15.46 3.47 14.52
N GLU A 188 14.47 3.55 15.42
CA GLU A 188 14.57 4.24 16.72
C GLU A 188 15.74 3.76 17.59
N GLN A 189 16.06 2.46 17.56
CA GLN A 189 17.11 1.85 18.39
C GLN A 189 18.46 1.71 17.66
N GLY A 190 18.55 2.19 16.41
CA GLY A 190 19.66 1.88 15.51
C GLY A 190 19.65 0.41 15.05
N GLY A 191 20.51 0.11 14.06
CA GLY A 191 20.79 -1.26 13.62
C GLY A 191 20.01 -1.73 12.39
N ASP A 192 20.57 -2.73 11.73
CA ASP A 192 19.99 -3.31 10.52
C ASP A 192 18.80 -4.23 10.85
N TYR A 193 17.92 -4.42 9.87
CA TYR A 193 16.81 -5.36 9.98
C TYR A 193 16.86 -6.36 8.84
N HIS A 194 16.89 -7.64 9.20
CA HIS A 194 16.90 -8.76 8.27
C HIS A 194 15.72 -9.69 8.56
N ILE A 195 14.98 -10.05 7.53
CA ILE A 195 13.92 -11.05 7.61
C ILE A 195 13.83 -11.83 6.31
N THR A 196 13.66 -13.15 6.41
CA THR A 196 13.22 -13.97 5.28
C THR A 196 11.70 -13.99 5.28
N TYR A 197 11.08 -13.33 4.30
CA TYR A 197 9.63 -13.22 4.20
C TYR A 197 9.14 -13.86 2.89
N LYS A 198 8.37 -14.94 3.01
CA LYS A 198 7.87 -15.76 1.88
C LYS A 198 8.98 -16.15 0.89
N GLY A 199 10.13 -16.57 1.43
CA GLY A 199 11.30 -17.01 0.65
C GLY A 199 12.14 -15.88 0.06
N LYS A 200 11.83 -14.61 0.38
CA LYS A 200 12.64 -13.45 -0.01
C LYS A 200 13.39 -12.90 1.19
N ASP A 201 14.70 -12.76 1.05
CA ASP A 201 15.52 -12.08 2.06
C ASP A 201 15.39 -10.57 1.90
N ILE A 202 14.86 -9.94 2.94
CA ILE A 202 14.65 -8.50 3.02
C ILE A 202 15.66 -7.96 4.02
N SER A 203 16.49 -7.04 3.56
CA SER A 203 17.49 -6.35 4.38
C SER A 203 17.25 -4.85 4.32
N LEU A 204 17.04 -4.24 5.48
CA LEU A 204 16.99 -2.79 5.67
C LEU A 204 18.24 -2.37 6.44
N ILE A 205 19.13 -1.65 5.78
CA ILE A 205 20.43 -1.25 6.34
C ILE A 205 20.34 0.16 6.90
N CYS A 206 20.74 0.35 8.15
CA CYS A 206 20.61 1.62 8.85
C CYS A 206 21.36 2.73 8.11
N GLY A 207 20.68 3.86 7.88
CA GLY A 207 21.23 4.99 7.13
C GLY A 207 21.38 4.75 5.63
N LYS A 208 20.75 3.71 5.06
CA LYS A 208 20.73 3.46 3.62
C LYS A 208 19.33 3.66 3.02
N PRO A 209 19.25 4.15 1.77
CA PRO A 209 17.99 4.19 1.04
C PRO A 209 17.40 2.79 0.94
N ILE A 210 16.07 2.69 1.03
CA ILE A 210 15.41 1.41 0.86
C ILE A 210 15.20 1.10 -0.62
N GLU A 211 15.90 0.08 -1.08
CA GLU A 211 15.80 -0.42 -2.45
C GLU A 211 14.89 -1.65 -2.58
N CYS A 212 14.58 -2.33 -1.48
CA CYS A 212 13.82 -3.58 -1.51
C CYS A 212 12.30 -3.41 -1.74
N PHE A 213 11.79 -2.17 -1.87
CA PHE A 213 10.35 -1.89 -2.11
C PHE A 213 10.00 -2.07 -3.58
N SER A 214 10.01 -3.33 -4.00
CA SER A 214 9.51 -3.75 -5.32
C SER A 214 7.98 -3.90 -5.30
N TRP A 215 7.35 -3.75 -6.46
CA TRP A 215 5.92 -4.05 -6.62
C TRP A 215 5.59 -5.50 -6.30
N ASP A 216 6.50 -6.44 -6.56
CA ASP A 216 6.31 -7.84 -6.17
C ASP A 216 6.21 -8.01 -4.65
N LEU A 217 7.05 -7.31 -3.88
CA LEU A 217 6.96 -7.34 -2.42
C LEU A 217 5.67 -6.68 -1.93
N LEU A 218 5.30 -5.53 -2.50
CA LEU A 218 4.05 -4.86 -2.14
C LEU A 218 2.81 -5.68 -2.48
N ASN A 219 2.83 -6.44 -3.58
CA ASN A 219 1.76 -7.38 -3.92
C ASN A 219 1.66 -8.54 -2.92
N ILE A 220 2.79 -9.14 -2.52
CA ILE A 220 2.82 -10.19 -1.50
C ILE A 220 2.26 -9.65 -0.17
N LEU A 221 2.76 -8.48 0.27
CA LEU A 221 2.28 -7.83 1.49
C LEU A 221 0.80 -7.48 1.41
N GLY A 222 0.35 -6.92 0.28
CA GLY A 222 -1.05 -6.58 0.06
C GLY A 222 -1.97 -7.80 0.19
N ASN A 223 -1.59 -8.92 -0.42
CA ASN A 223 -2.36 -10.17 -0.30
C ASN A 223 -2.42 -10.70 1.14
N ASP A 224 -1.30 -10.72 1.87
CA ASP A 224 -1.28 -11.17 3.26
C ASP A 224 -2.08 -10.24 4.17
N LEU A 225 -1.94 -8.92 4.02
CA LEU A 225 -2.71 -7.93 4.76
C LEU A 225 -4.22 -8.03 4.47
N PHE A 226 -4.59 -8.25 3.21
CA PHE A 226 -5.98 -8.49 2.82
C PHE A 226 -6.54 -9.73 3.50
N ARG A 227 -5.81 -10.85 3.46
CA ARG A 227 -6.22 -12.11 4.12
C ARG A 227 -6.36 -11.96 5.64
N ILE A 228 -5.42 -11.24 6.27
CA ILE A 228 -5.48 -10.95 7.70
C ILE A 228 -6.71 -10.09 8.01
N LEU A 229 -6.96 -9.04 7.21
CA LEU A 229 -8.11 -8.16 7.39
C LEU A 229 -9.43 -8.93 7.26
N ILE A 230 -9.56 -9.78 6.25
CA ILE A 230 -10.76 -10.62 6.07
C ILE A 230 -10.94 -11.60 7.23
N THR A 231 -9.86 -12.25 7.67
CA THR A 231 -9.90 -13.15 8.85
C THR A 231 -10.36 -12.39 10.09
N LEU A 232 -9.81 -11.20 10.33
CA LEU A 232 -10.15 -10.37 11.48
C LEU A 232 -11.63 -9.97 11.48
N VAL A 233 -12.14 -9.42 10.39
CA VAL A 233 -13.52 -8.90 10.36
C VAL A 233 -14.56 -10.02 10.37
N ARG A 234 -14.19 -11.23 9.92
CA ARG A 234 -15.04 -12.43 9.97
C ARG A 234 -14.90 -13.24 11.25
N ASP A 235 -13.95 -12.92 12.13
CA ASP A 235 -13.80 -13.65 13.39
C ASP A 235 -15.13 -13.59 14.18
N PRO A 236 -15.64 -14.70 14.73
CA PRO A 236 -16.91 -14.69 15.45
C PRO A 236 -16.97 -13.70 16.61
N LYS A 237 -15.84 -13.42 17.28
CA LYS A 237 -15.76 -12.42 18.37
C LYS A 237 -15.75 -10.98 17.86
N VAL A 238 -15.49 -10.75 16.59
CA VAL A 238 -15.57 -9.41 15.97
C VAL A 238 -16.90 -9.23 15.25
N SER A 239 -17.36 -10.27 14.56
CA SER A 239 -18.57 -10.20 13.74
C SER A 239 -19.86 -10.16 14.55
N HIS A 240 -19.87 -10.67 15.79
CA HIS A 240 -21.06 -10.65 16.65
C HIS A 240 -21.43 -9.27 17.21
N PHE A 241 -20.52 -8.28 17.12
CA PHE A 241 -20.81 -6.95 17.64
C PHE A 241 -21.91 -6.28 16.80
N SER A 242 -22.68 -5.42 17.45
CA SER A 242 -23.52 -4.44 16.77
C SER A 242 -22.70 -3.58 15.80
N ALA A 243 -23.37 -2.74 15.02
CA ALA A 243 -22.69 -1.87 14.08
C ALA A 243 -21.59 -1.04 14.79
N ILE A 244 -20.36 -1.08 14.27
CA ILE A 244 -19.23 -0.32 14.80
C ILE A 244 -19.02 0.87 13.85
N PRO A 245 -19.55 2.07 14.18
CA PRO A 245 -19.51 3.19 13.27
C PRO A 245 -18.08 3.64 12.99
N ASP A 246 -17.73 3.78 11.71
CA ASP A 246 -16.48 4.37 11.28
C ASP A 246 -16.68 5.87 11.00
N PRO A 247 -16.16 6.79 11.85
CA PRO A 247 -16.29 8.23 11.61
C PRO A 247 -15.48 8.72 10.40
N GLY A 248 -14.56 7.90 9.90
CA GLY A 248 -13.81 8.14 8.66
C GLY A 248 -14.50 7.59 7.42
N ALA A 249 -15.70 7.01 7.54
CA ALA A 249 -16.51 6.65 6.39
C ALA A 249 -17.07 7.92 5.72
N GLY A 250 -16.47 8.28 4.59
CA GLY A 250 -17.01 9.33 3.72
C GLY A 250 -18.29 8.88 3.02
N PRO A 251 -19.02 9.80 2.37
CA PRO A 251 -20.06 9.42 1.41
C PRO A 251 -19.36 8.59 0.33
N SER A 252 -19.57 7.28 0.36
CA SER A 252 -19.08 6.39 -0.70
C SER A 252 -19.62 6.89 -2.03
N PHE A 253 -18.74 7.06 -3.02
CA PHE A 253 -19.17 7.19 -4.42
C PHE A 253 -19.71 5.82 -4.85
N THR A 254 -20.95 5.53 -4.49
CA THR A 254 -21.73 4.39 -5.01
C THR A 254 -22.41 4.76 -6.30
#